data_AF-A0A4D6KF53-F1
#
_entry.id   AF-A0A4D6KF53-F1
#
_cell.length_a   1.000
_cell.length_b   1.000
_cell.length_c   1.000
_cell.angle_alpha   90.00
_cell.angle_beta   90.00
_cell.angle_gamma   90.00
#
_symmetry.space_group_name_H-M   'P 1'
#
loop_
_entity.id
_entity.type
_entity.pdbx_description
1 polymer ?
#
loop_
_entity_poly.entity_id
_entity_poly.type
_entity_poly.pdbx_seq_one_letter_code
_entity_poly.pdbx_strand_id
1 'polypeptide(L)'
;MSAIGRRLNLGLVALVVLSMVGTGATTVLYQDSASELRSQNQELRQENAELRENLDDTSGELDSTQARVDELEARLETRSKDVDQVATNLNRTEAQLNATESQLAETRQSLRESEDRVEELEGTVGYLRNKRDSLQTEVDELESTVEDLETENEELADERDELEDQVSDLQAEIEDLESQITTLETEVAELENRNRELRDDIETLCDQPDNQDKTTCEDY
;
A
#
# COMPACT_ATOMS: atom_id res chain seq x y z
N MET A 1 48.88 -61.44 145.56
CA MET A 1 47.49 -61.80 145.90
C MET A 1 46.62 -60.60 145.50
N SER A 2 45.96 -60.62 144.34
CA SER A 2 44.55 -61.06 144.15
C SER A 2 43.57 -60.17 144.95
N ALA A 3 42.52 -59.50 144.43
CA ALA A 3 41.96 -59.31 143.09
C ALA A 3 40.87 -58.20 143.13
N ILE A 4 40.84 -57.36 142.09
CA ILE A 4 39.67 -56.92 141.27
C ILE A 4 38.42 -56.32 141.94
N GLY A 5 38.07 -55.08 141.54
CA GLY A 5 36.70 -54.55 141.68
C GLY A 5 36.53 -53.03 141.48
N ARG A 6 36.96 -52.45 140.35
CA ARG A 6 36.85 -51.02 140.04
C ARG A 6 35.41 -50.69 139.58
N ARG A 7 34.58 -50.04 140.41
CA ARG A 7 33.28 -49.49 139.96
C ARG A 7 33.50 -48.11 139.35
N LEU A 8 33.28 -48.02 138.04
CA LEU A 8 33.28 -46.79 137.26
C LEU A 8 32.29 -45.78 137.84
N ASN A 9 32.72 -44.52 137.98
CA ASN A 9 31.83 -43.43 138.35
C ASN A 9 30.89 -43.16 137.16
N LEU A 10 29.66 -43.70 137.24
CA LEU A 10 28.64 -43.66 136.20
C LEU A 10 28.43 -42.26 135.62
N GLY A 11 28.57 -41.20 136.44
CA GLY A 11 28.44 -39.82 135.98
C GLY A 11 29.53 -39.39 134.99
N LEU A 12 30.77 -39.85 135.13
CA LEU A 12 31.88 -39.43 134.27
C LEU A 12 31.89 -40.20 132.94
N VAL A 13 31.50 -41.48 132.97
CA VAL A 13 31.26 -42.28 131.74
C VAL A 13 30.06 -41.72 130.96
N ALA A 14 28.98 -41.36 131.65
CA ALA A 14 27.82 -40.75 131.00
C ALA A 14 28.17 -39.42 130.34
N LEU A 15 29.02 -38.59 130.94
CA LEU A 15 29.42 -37.29 130.39
C LEU A 15 30.37 -37.42 129.20
N VAL A 16 31.32 -38.36 129.24
CA VAL A 16 32.19 -38.66 128.09
C VAL A 16 31.39 -39.25 126.93
N VAL A 17 30.45 -40.17 127.20
CA VAL A 17 29.55 -40.71 126.18
C VAL A 17 28.59 -39.64 125.66
N LEU A 18 28.02 -38.77 126.49
CA LEU A 18 27.21 -37.62 126.02
C LEU A 18 28.02 -36.60 125.23
N SER A 19 29.31 -36.41 125.54
CA SER A 19 30.19 -35.52 124.77
C SER A 19 30.67 -36.18 123.48
N MET A 20 30.94 -37.49 123.45
CA MET A 20 31.30 -38.25 122.24
C MET A 20 30.09 -38.47 121.33
N VAL A 21 28.90 -38.67 121.91
CA VAL A 21 27.63 -38.74 121.17
C VAL A 21 27.20 -37.34 120.75
N GLY A 22 27.40 -36.31 121.58
CA GLY A 22 27.10 -34.91 121.23
C GLY A 22 28.01 -34.37 120.11
N THR A 23 29.32 -34.62 120.19
CA THR A 23 30.28 -34.24 119.13
C THR A 23 30.20 -35.17 117.92
N GLY A 24 29.96 -36.47 118.11
CA GLY A 24 29.76 -37.43 117.02
C GLY A 24 28.48 -37.17 116.24
N ALA A 25 27.36 -36.91 116.91
CA ALA A 25 26.08 -36.59 116.28
C ALA A 25 26.15 -35.27 115.49
N THR A 26 26.81 -34.24 116.01
CA THR A 26 26.99 -33.00 115.23
C THR A 26 27.91 -33.22 114.03
N THR A 27 28.99 -34.00 114.16
CA THR A 27 29.93 -34.23 113.04
C THR A 27 29.29 -35.07 111.94
N VAL A 28 28.47 -36.07 112.28
CA VAL A 28 27.71 -36.87 111.31
C VAL A 28 26.64 -36.05 110.60
N LEU A 29 25.90 -35.19 111.34
CA LEU A 29 24.93 -34.26 110.73
C LEU A 29 25.62 -33.22 109.84
N TYR A 30 26.76 -32.66 110.25
CA TYR A 30 27.54 -31.75 109.41
C TYR A 30 28.18 -32.45 108.21
N GLN A 31 28.53 -33.73 108.32
CA GLN A 31 29.11 -34.50 107.23
C GLN A 31 28.05 -34.84 106.18
N ASP A 32 26.83 -35.13 106.61
CA ASP A 32 25.66 -35.31 105.74
C ASP A 32 25.28 -33.99 105.05
N SER A 33 25.12 -32.90 105.81
CA SER A 33 24.86 -31.57 105.24
C SER A 33 25.99 -31.07 104.34
N ALA A 34 27.26 -31.36 104.65
CA ALA A 34 28.39 -31.01 103.79
C ALA A 34 28.49 -31.91 102.56
N SER A 35 28.00 -33.16 102.62
CA SER A 35 27.92 -34.06 101.45
C SER A 35 26.79 -33.63 100.52
N GLU A 36 25.62 -33.32 101.08
CA GLU A 36 24.47 -32.79 100.36
C GLU A 36 24.79 -31.43 99.71
N LEU A 37 25.43 -30.52 100.45
CA LEU A 37 25.88 -29.23 99.91
C LEU A 37 26.94 -29.40 98.83
N ARG A 38 27.85 -30.38 98.94
CA ARG A 38 28.81 -30.70 97.87
C ARG A 38 28.12 -31.26 96.63
N SER A 39 27.11 -32.11 96.80
CA SER A 39 26.31 -32.66 95.70
C SER A 39 25.55 -31.55 94.97
N GLN A 40 24.84 -30.70 95.71
CA GLN A 40 24.15 -29.53 95.14
C GLN A 40 25.13 -28.58 94.44
N ASN A 41 26.34 -28.39 94.98
CA ASN A 41 27.35 -27.54 94.34
C ASN A 41 27.97 -28.17 93.09
N GLN A 42 27.99 -29.50 92.98
CA GLN A 42 28.39 -30.21 91.75
C GLN A 42 27.27 -30.14 90.70
N GLU A 43 26.02 -30.34 91.09
CA GLU A 43 24.84 -30.23 90.24
C GLU A 43 24.69 -28.80 89.69
N LEU A 44 24.78 -27.78 90.54
CA LEU A 44 24.77 -26.38 90.10
C LEU A 44 25.92 -26.04 89.15
N ARG A 45 27.10 -26.65 89.32
CA ARG A 45 28.22 -26.47 88.39
C ARG A 45 27.95 -27.10 87.04
N GLN A 46 27.32 -28.28 87.03
CA GLN A 46 26.92 -28.97 85.81
C GLN A 46 25.85 -28.19 85.08
N GLU A 47 24.81 -27.75 85.78
CA GLU A 47 23.75 -26.88 85.25
C GLU A 47 24.33 -25.56 84.71
N ASN A 48 25.28 -24.93 85.42
CA ASN A 48 25.96 -23.73 84.89
C ASN A 48 26.81 -24.01 83.64
N ALA A 49 27.39 -25.20 83.52
CA ALA A 49 28.15 -25.56 82.32
C ALA A 49 27.20 -25.78 81.13
N GLU A 50 26.10 -26.48 81.35
CA GLU A 50 25.06 -26.73 80.35
C GLU A 50 24.35 -25.44 79.91
N LEU A 51 24.04 -24.54 80.84
CA LEU A 51 23.49 -23.22 80.51
C LEU A 51 24.47 -22.37 79.69
N ARG A 52 25.78 -22.50 79.92
CA ARG A 52 26.79 -21.79 79.12
C ARG A 52 26.91 -22.36 77.71
N GLU A 53 26.84 -23.68 77.58
CA GLU A 53 26.83 -24.37 76.28
C GLU A 53 25.57 -23.96 75.49
N ASN A 54 24.39 -24.04 76.10
CA ASN A 54 23.14 -23.58 75.48
C ASN A 54 23.17 -22.09 75.10
N LEU A 55 23.81 -21.23 75.92
CA LEU A 55 23.98 -19.82 75.61
C LEU A 55 24.89 -19.63 74.39
N ASP A 56 26.01 -20.35 74.32
CA ASP A 56 26.94 -20.30 73.19
C ASP A 56 26.28 -20.79 71.90
N ASP A 57 25.55 -21.90 71.97
CA ASP A 57 24.76 -22.44 70.85
C ASP A 57 23.71 -21.44 70.37
N THR A 58 22.92 -20.88 71.30
CA THR A 58 21.90 -19.87 70.97
C THR A 58 22.52 -18.60 70.38
N SER A 59 23.68 -18.17 70.88
CA SER A 59 24.43 -17.05 70.32
C SER A 59 24.90 -17.35 68.89
N GLY A 60 25.39 -18.56 68.62
CA GLY A 60 25.76 -18.99 67.26
C GLY A 60 24.56 -19.07 66.30
N GLU A 61 23.41 -19.54 66.79
CA GLU A 61 22.16 -19.55 66.01
C GLU A 61 21.66 -18.14 65.70
N LEU A 62 21.78 -17.21 66.65
CA LEU A 62 21.43 -15.81 66.47
C LEU A 62 22.32 -15.16 65.41
N ASP A 63 23.63 -15.36 65.47
CA ASP A 63 24.58 -14.83 64.47
C ASP A 63 24.30 -15.39 63.07
N SER A 64 24.02 -16.70 62.97
CA SER A 64 23.65 -17.35 61.71
C SER A 64 22.33 -16.80 61.16
N THR A 65 21.35 -16.58 62.03
CA THR A 65 20.06 -15.99 61.66
C THR A 65 20.22 -14.55 61.19
N GLN A 66 21.03 -13.76 61.88
CA GLN A 66 21.32 -12.38 61.50
C GLN A 66 21.97 -12.32 60.12
N ALA A 67 22.98 -13.17 59.85
CA ALA A 67 23.61 -13.24 58.54
C ALA A 67 22.62 -13.62 57.42
N ARG A 68 21.64 -14.50 57.72
CA ARG A 68 20.58 -14.86 56.77
C ARG A 68 19.61 -13.71 56.51
N VAL A 69 19.30 -12.90 57.52
CA VAL A 69 18.46 -11.70 57.36
C VAL A 69 19.16 -10.71 56.45
N ASP A 70 20.43 -10.39 56.71
CA ASP A 70 21.20 -9.44 55.91
C ASP A 70 21.29 -9.87 54.43
N GLU A 71 21.50 -11.17 54.18
CA GLU A 71 21.50 -11.72 52.82
C GLU A 71 20.12 -11.65 52.14
N LEU A 72 19.04 -11.90 52.88
CA LEU A 72 17.68 -11.79 52.34
C LEU A 72 17.31 -10.34 52.04
N GLU A 73 17.74 -9.39 52.86
CA GLU A 73 17.56 -7.95 52.62
C GLU A 73 18.29 -7.51 51.35
N ALA A 74 19.54 -7.92 51.16
CA ALA A 74 20.31 -7.63 49.94
C ALA A 74 19.66 -8.22 48.67
N ARG A 75 19.12 -9.44 48.77
CA ARG A 75 18.35 -10.08 47.69
C ARG A 75 17.05 -9.34 47.39
N LEU A 76 16.33 -8.91 48.43
CA LEU A 76 15.09 -8.15 48.28
C LEU A 76 15.35 -6.82 47.58
N GLU A 77 16.40 -6.10 47.96
CA GLU A 77 16.80 -4.85 47.30
C GLU A 77 17.12 -5.09 45.83
N THR A 78 17.90 -6.14 45.52
CA THR A 78 18.24 -6.50 44.14
C THR A 78 16.97 -6.84 43.33
N ARG A 79 16.06 -7.63 43.90
CA ARG A 79 14.80 -7.98 43.23
C ARG A 79 13.87 -6.80 43.04
N SER A 80 13.85 -5.85 43.96
CA SER A 80 13.11 -4.60 43.79
C SER A 80 13.64 -3.83 42.57
N LYS A 81 14.96 -3.70 42.44
CA LYS A 81 15.60 -3.04 41.28
C LYS A 81 15.31 -3.78 39.97
N ASP A 82 15.34 -5.11 39.97
CA ASP A 82 14.98 -5.92 38.81
C ASP A 82 13.53 -5.66 38.37
N VAL A 83 12.59 -5.59 39.32
CA VAL A 83 11.17 -5.30 39.05
C VAL A 83 11.00 -3.90 38.44
N ASP A 84 11.67 -2.89 38.98
CA ASP A 84 11.62 -1.53 38.44
C ASP A 84 12.17 -1.46 37.00
N GLN A 85 13.25 -2.20 36.73
CA GLN A 85 13.84 -2.28 35.41
C GLN A 85 12.92 -2.99 34.41
N VAL A 86 12.27 -4.09 34.81
CA VAL A 86 11.30 -4.80 33.98
C VAL A 86 10.07 -3.94 33.71
N ALA A 87 9.55 -3.23 34.72
CA ALA A 87 8.43 -2.31 34.55
C ALA A 87 8.76 -1.18 33.55
N THR A 88 9.97 -0.63 33.62
CA THR A 88 10.45 0.38 32.67
C THR A 88 10.53 -0.18 31.25
N ASN A 89 11.05 -1.40 31.09
CA ASN A 89 11.16 -2.07 29.79
C ASN A 89 9.78 -2.42 29.20
N LEU A 90 8.83 -2.82 30.05
CA LEU A 90 7.45 -3.09 29.64
C LEU A 90 6.80 -1.82 29.09
N ASN A 91 6.84 -0.71 29.83
CA ASN A 91 6.30 0.58 29.37
C ASN A 91 6.92 1.04 28.04
N ARG A 92 8.23 0.84 27.87
CA ARG A 92 8.91 1.16 26.60
C ARG A 92 8.39 0.30 25.45
N THR A 93 8.23 -1.00 25.70
CA THR A 93 7.75 -1.95 24.69
C THR A 93 6.31 -1.66 24.31
N GLU A 94 5.44 -1.34 25.27
CA GLU A 94 4.06 -0.92 25.02
C GLU A 94 4.00 0.36 24.17
N ALA A 95 4.85 1.36 24.45
CA ALA A 95 4.93 2.57 23.64
C ALA A 95 5.39 2.26 22.20
N GLN A 96 6.36 1.37 22.03
CA GLN A 96 6.83 0.93 20.71
C GLN A 96 5.75 0.14 19.94
N LEU A 97 5.00 -0.70 20.64
CA LEU A 97 3.87 -1.44 20.05
C LEU A 97 2.82 -0.47 19.52
N ASN A 98 2.35 0.47 20.34
CA ASN A 98 1.36 1.48 19.94
C ASN A 98 1.84 2.32 18.73
N ALA A 99 3.11 2.71 18.72
CA ALA A 99 3.69 3.44 17.60
C ALA A 99 3.70 2.59 16.30
N THR A 100 4.09 1.32 16.42
CA THR A 100 4.12 0.38 15.28
C THR A 100 2.71 0.10 14.76
N GLU A 101 1.72 -0.06 15.65
CA GLU A 101 0.31 -0.24 15.27
C GLU A 101 -0.23 0.98 14.52
N SER A 102 0.13 2.19 14.95
CA SER A 102 -0.24 3.43 14.28
C SER A 102 0.37 3.53 12.88
N GLN A 103 1.66 3.23 12.74
CA GLN A 103 2.35 3.20 11.45
C GLN A 103 1.76 2.14 10.51
N LEU A 104 1.39 0.98 11.04
CA LEU A 104 0.75 -0.08 10.28
C LEU A 104 -0.64 0.34 9.77
N ALA A 105 -1.41 1.08 10.58
CA ALA A 105 -2.70 1.62 10.17
C ALA A 105 -2.54 2.65 9.04
N GLU A 106 -1.60 3.58 9.18
CA GLU A 106 -1.27 4.58 8.15
C GLU A 106 -0.82 3.92 6.85
N THR A 107 0.12 2.97 6.93
CA THR A 107 0.62 2.25 5.74
C THR A 107 -0.51 1.49 5.04
N ARG A 108 -1.42 0.86 5.79
CA ARG A 108 -2.60 0.18 5.21
C ARG A 108 -3.55 1.16 4.53
N GLN A 109 -3.71 2.37 5.07
CA GLN A 109 -4.54 3.39 4.43
C GLN A 109 -3.89 3.86 3.11
N SER A 110 -2.61 4.20 3.12
CA SER A 110 -1.90 4.62 1.91
C SER A 110 -1.86 3.53 0.83
N LEU A 111 -1.80 2.25 1.24
CA LEU A 111 -1.90 1.14 0.31
C LEU A 111 -3.26 1.12 -0.41
N ARG A 112 -4.37 1.24 0.33
CA ARG A 112 -5.72 1.29 -0.26
C ARG A 112 -5.88 2.48 -1.21
N GLU A 113 -5.44 3.66 -0.79
CA GLU A 113 -5.48 4.87 -1.64
C GLU A 113 -4.67 4.68 -2.93
N SER A 114 -3.56 3.95 -2.86
CA SER A 114 -2.75 3.62 -4.04
C SER A 114 -3.44 2.58 -4.93
N GLU A 115 -4.09 1.57 -4.35
CA GLU A 115 -4.89 0.57 -5.08
C GLU A 115 -6.06 1.22 -5.83
N ASP A 116 -6.83 2.09 -5.16
CA ASP A 116 -7.94 2.84 -5.77
C ASP A 116 -7.46 3.70 -6.96
N ARG A 117 -6.30 4.37 -6.79
CA ARG A 117 -5.70 5.18 -7.86
C ARG A 117 -5.21 4.35 -9.04
N VAL A 118 -4.73 3.12 -8.81
CA VAL A 118 -4.38 2.20 -9.89
C VAL A 118 -5.62 1.81 -10.68
N GLU A 119 -6.73 1.46 -10.01
CA GLU A 119 -7.99 1.12 -10.67
C GLU A 119 -8.54 2.28 -11.53
N GLU A 120 -8.49 3.51 -11.01
CA GLU A 120 -8.89 4.71 -11.76
C GLU A 120 -8.03 4.92 -13.03
N LEU A 121 -6.71 4.75 -12.90
CA LEU A 121 -5.78 4.89 -14.02
C LEU A 121 -5.98 3.79 -15.06
N GLU A 122 -6.23 2.55 -14.65
CA GLU A 122 -6.56 1.46 -15.57
C GLU A 122 -7.84 1.74 -16.35
N GLY A 123 -8.87 2.26 -15.67
CA GLY A 123 -10.11 2.72 -16.32
C GLY A 123 -9.87 3.84 -17.34
N THR A 124 -9.07 4.84 -16.97
CA THR A 124 -8.70 5.95 -17.86
C THR A 124 -7.94 5.45 -19.10
N VAL A 125 -6.99 4.55 -18.90
CA VAL A 125 -6.23 3.93 -20.00
C VAL A 125 -7.17 3.14 -20.93
N GLY A 126 -8.13 2.39 -20.39
CA GLY A 126 -9.13 1.69 -21.17
C GLY A 126 -9.98 2.63 -22.04
N TYR A 127 -10.46 3.72 -21.44
CA TYR A 127 -11.21 4.77 -22.16
C TYR A 127 -10.39 5.39 -23.30
N LEU A 128 -9.14 5.78 -23.03
CA LEU A 128 -8.28 6.41 -24.03
C LEU A 128 -7.94 5.47 -25.19
N ARG A 129 -7.76 4.16 -24.94
CA ARG A 129 -7.57 3.17 -25.99
C ARG A 129 -8.78 3.08 -26.92
N ASN A 130 -9.98 2.98 -26.35
CA ASN A 130 -11.22 2.96 -27.14
C ASN A 130 -11.40 4.25 -27.95
N LYS A 131 -11.08 5.42 -27.36
CA LYS A 131 -11.16 6.69 -28.08
C LYS A 131 -10.15 6.76 -29.23
N ARG A 132 -8.93 6.26 -29.03
CA ARG A 132 -7.90 6.15 -30.08
C ARG A 132 -8.37 5.24 -31.21
N ASP A 133 -8.91 4.07 -30.90
CA ASP A 133 -9.38 3.13 -31.91
C ASP A 133 -10.53 3.73 -32.75
N SER A 134 -11.48 4.41 -32.10
CA SER A 134 -12.57 5.12 -32.79
C SER A 134 -12.06 6.25 -33.68
N LEU A 135 -11.08 7.03 -33.24
CA LEU A 135 -10.48 8.10 -34.05
C LEU A 135 -9.69 7.53 -35.23
N GLN A 136 -9.04 6.38 -35.07
CA GLN A 136 -8.35 5.72 -36.18
C GLN A 136 -9.34 5.30 -37.27
N THR A 137 -10.47 4.70 -36.89
CA THR A 137 -11.53 4.35 -37.84
C THR A 137 -12.09 5.58 -38.56
N GLU A 138 -12.31 6.68 -37.84
CA GLU A 138 -12.78 7.93 -38.45
C GLU A 138 -11.76 8.51 -39.45
N VAL A 139 -10.45 8.39 -39.16
CA VAL A 139 -9.40 8.78 -40.10
C VAL A 139 -9.43 7.90 -41.35
N ASP A 140 -9.50 6.58 -41.19
CA ASP A 140 -9.51 5.64 -42.32
C ASP A 140 -10.74 5.89 -43.23
N GLU A 141 -11.91 6.20 -42.64
CA GLU A 141 -13.14 6.55 -43.37
C GLU A 141 -13.01 7.89 -44.14
N LEU A 142 -12.37 8.89 -43.52
CA LEU A 142 -12.13 10.18 -44.17
C LEU A 142 -11.12 10.06 -45.31
N GLU A 143 -10.06 9.25 -45.14
CA GLU A 143 -9.08 8.97 -46.19
C GLU A 143 -9.77 8.33 -47.42
N SER A 144 -10.61 7.31 -47.20
CA SER A 144 -11.40 6.70 -48.29
C SER A 144 -12.32 7.72 -48.97
N THR A 145 -12.96 8.61 -48.20
CA THR A 145 -13.83 9.65 -48.77
C THR A 145 -13.05 10.64 -49.63
N VAL A 146 -11.81 10.96 -49.25
CA VAL A 146 -10.95 11.83 -50.05
C VAL A 146 -10.57 11.15 -51.36
N GLU A 147 -10.17 9.88 -51.33
CA GLU A 147 -9.83 9.12 -52.55
C GLU A 147 -11.02 9.03 -53.52
N ASP A 148 -12.24 8.79 -53.01
CA ASP A 148 -13.46 8.76 -53.81
C ASP A 148 -13.74 10.13 -54.46
N LEU A 149 -13.60 11.23 -53.70
CA LEU A 149 -13.80 12.59 -54.20
C LEU A 149 -12.73 13.02 -55.21
N GLU A 150 -11.48 12.60 -55.04
CA GLU A 150 -10.41 12.83 -56.01
C GLU A 150 -10.73 12.14 -57.34
N THR A 151 -11.20 10.89 -57.29
CA THR A 151 -11.64 10.14 -58.48
C THR A 151 -12.81 10.82 -59.18
N GLU A 152 -13.85 11.23 -58.44
CA GLU A 152 -14.99 11.96 -59.00
C GLU A 152 -14.56 13.30 -59.63
N ASN A 153 -13.56 13.98 -59.06
CA ASN A 153 -13.05 15.23 -59.61
C ASN A 153 -12.35 15.02 -60.96
N GLU A 154 -11.57 13.94 -61.09
CA GLU A 154 -10.93 13.56 -62.34
C GLU A 154 -11.96 13.22 -63.42
N GLU A 155 -13.00 12.43 -63.08
CA GLU A 155 -14.09 12.10 -64.01
C GLU A 155 -14.84 13.35 -64.50
N LEU A 156 -15.17 14.27 -63.59
CA LEU A 156 -15.81 15.55 -63.95
C LEU A 156 -14.90 16.46 -64.78
N ALA A 157 -13.58 16.39 -64.56
CA ALA A 157 -12.62 17.14 -65.36
C ALA A 157 -12.55 16.62 -66.79
N ASP A 158 -12.56 15.30 -66.99
CA ASP A 158 -12.59 14.67 -68.30
C ASP A 158 -13.92 14.97 -69.03
N GLU A 159 -15.06 14.88 -68.34
CA GLU A 159 -16.38 15.22 -68.92
C GLU A 159 -16.44 16.70 -69.36
N ARG A 160 -15.87 17.61 -68.58
CA ARG A 160 -15.76 19.03 -68.97
C ARG A 160 -14.97 19.16 -70.28
N ASP A 161 -13.81 18.52 -70.38
CA ASP A 161 -12.96 18.63 -71.58
C ASP A 161 -13.67 18.07 -72.82
N GLU A 162 -14.38 16.94 -72.68
CA GLU A 162 -15.18 16.38 -73.78
C GLU A 162 -16.33 17.32 -74.21
N LEU A 163 -16.97 18.01 -73.27
CA LEU A 163 -18.01 19.00 -73.59
C LEU A 163 -17.42 20.26 -74.23
N GLU A 164 -16.22 20.70 -73.81
CA GLU A 164 -15.52 21.83 -74.44
C GLU A 164 -15.15 21.53 -75.90
N ASP A 165 -14.67 20.31 -76.18
CA ASP A 165 -14.38 19.85 -77.54
C ASP A 165 -15.66 19.80 -78.40
N GLN A 166 -16.76 19.24 -77.88
CA GLN A 166 -18.05 19.22 -78.58
C GLN A 166 -18.57 20.63 -78.91
N VAL A 167 -18.40 21.59 -77.98
CA VAL A 167 -18.77 22.99 -78.23
C VAL A 167 -17.93 23.58 -79.35
N SER A 168 -16.63 23.32 -79.38
CA SER A 168 -15.73 23.77 -80.46
C SER A 168 -16.13 23.20 -81.82
N ASP A 169 -16.43 21.90 -81.89
CA ASP A 169 -16.86 21.23 -83.12
C ASP A 169 -18.19 21.81 -83.65
N LEU A 170 -19.17 22.01 -82.77
CA LEU A 170 -20.45 22.63 -83.13
C LEU A 170 -20.28 24.08 -83.60
N GLN A 171 -19.36 24.84 -83.01
CA GLN A 171 -19.04 26.20 -83.48
C GLN A 171 -18.46 26.17 -84.90
N ALA A 172 -17.54 25.25 -85.20
CA ALA A 172 -16.98 25.11 -86.53
C ALA A 172 -18.04 24.67 -87.57
N GLU A 173 -18.96 23.78 -87.19
CA GLU A 173 -20.08 23.38 -88.06
C GLU A 173 -21.02 24.56 -88.36
N ILE A 174 -21.30 25.41 -87.37
CA ILE A 174 -22.08 26.65 -87.57
C ILE A 174 -21.38 27.57 -88.57
N GLU A 175 -20.08 27.82 -88.43
CA GLU A 175 -19.32 28.67 -89.36
C GLU A 175 -19.34 28.13 -90.80
N ASP A 176 -19.20 26.81 -90.98
CA ASP A 176 -19.28 26.18 -92.30
C ASP A 176 -20.68 26.31 -92.92
N LEU A 177 -21.73 26.06 -92.14
CA LEU A 177 -23.12 26.25 -92.59
C LEU A 177 -23.43 27.70 -92.96
N GLU A 178 -22.93 28.69 -92.21
CA GLU A 178 -23.07 30.11 -92.54
C GLU A 178 -22.37 30.48 -93.86
N SER A 179 -21.19 29.90 -94.12
CA SER A 179 -20.47 30.05 -95.40
C SER A 179 -21.22 29.44 -96.58
N GLN A 180 -21.79 28.23 -96.39
CA GLN A 180 -22.63 27.58 -97.38
C GLN A 180 -23.87 28.41 -97.70
N ILE A 181 -24.55 28.96 -96.69
CA ILE A 181 -25.69 29.87 -96.87
C ILE A 181 -25.29 31.07 -97.72
N THR A 182 -24.18 31.73 -97.40
CA THR A 182 -23.68 32.90 -98.15
C THR A 182 -23.39 32.56 -99.63
N THR A 183 -22.85 31.37 -99.89
CA THR A 183 -22.59 30.88 -101.25
C THR A 183 -23.88 30.65 -102.02
N LEU A 184 -24.85 29.97 -101.40
CA LEU A 184 -26.17 29.73 -102.01
C LEU A 184 -26.93 31.03 -102.27
N GLU A 185 -26.86 32.00 -101.35
CA GLU A 185 -27.44 33.33 -101.56
C GLU A 185 -26.83 34.05 -102.78
N THR A 186 -25.52 33.91 -102.97
CA THR A 186 -24.82 34.45 -104.15
C THR A 186 -25.27 33.76 -105.44
N GLU A 187 -25.35 32.43 -105.45
CA GLU A 187 -25.80 31.65 -106.61
C GLU A 187 -27.25 31.99 -106.99
N VAL A 188 -28.13 32.14 -105.99
CA VAL A 188 -29.51 32.59 -106.20
C VAL A 188 -29.53 33.97 -106.88
N ALA A 189 -28.74 34.93 -106.40
CA ALA A 189 -28.67 36.27 -106.99
C ALA A 189 -28.15 36.23 -108.44
N GLU A 190 -27.15 35.39 -108.75
CA GLU A 190 -26.65 35.18 -110.11
C GLU A 190 -27.70 34.56 -111.03
N LEU A 191 -28.40 33.53 -110.57
CA LEU A 191 -29.48 32.88 -111.32
C LEU A 191 -30.64 33.83 -111.57
N GLU A 192 -30.98 34.70 -110.61
CA GLU A 192 -31.98 35.75 -110.78
C GLU A 192 -31.54 36.79 -111.82
N ASN A 193 -30.27 37.21 -111.80
CA ASN A 193 -29.70 38.11 -112.80
C ASN A 193 -29.76 37.48 -114.19
N ARG A 194 -29.33 36.22 -114.33
CA ARG A 194 -29.35 35.52 -115.61
C ARG A 194 -30.77 35.31 -116.14
N ASN A 195 -31.71 35.02 -115.25
CA ASN A 195 -33.13 34.96 -115.60
C ASN A 195 -33.67 36.31 -116.09
N ARG A 196 -33.21 37.43 -115.51
CA ARG A 196 -33.57 38.78 -116.00
C ARG A 196 -32.98 39.04 -117.39
N GLU A 197 -31.68 38.80 -117.58
CA GLU A 197 -31.04 38.93 -118.90
C GLU A 197 -31.72 38.09 -119.99
N LEU A 198 -32.03 36.82 -119.68
CA LEU A 198 -32.72 35.95 -120.63
C LEU A 198 -34.12 36.45 -120.97
N ARG A 199 -34.83 37.06 -120.01
CA ARG A 199 -36.13 37.70 -120.28
C ARG A 199 -35.95 38.91 -121.20
N ASP A 200 -34.99 39.78 -120.91
CA ASP A 200 -34.69 40.97 -121.74
C ASP A 200 -34.26 40.57 -123.17
N ASP A 201 -33.46 39.50 -123.31
CA ASP A 201 -33.06 38.93 -124.61
C ASP A 201 -34.28 38.39 -125.38
N ILE A 202 -35.22 37.71 -124.71
CA ILE A 202 -36.46 37.22 -125.32
C ILE A 202 -37.31 38.40 -125.79
N GLU A 203 -37.51 39.43 -124.96
CA GLU A 203 -38.25 40.65 -125.30
C GLU A 203 -37.64 41.31 -126.55
N THR A 204 -36.31 41.49 -126.54
CA THR A 204 -35.57 42.06 -127.69
C THR A 204 -35.72 41.24 -128.97
N LEU A 205 -35.69 39.90 -128.88
CA LEU A 205 -35.87 39.01 -130.04
C LEU A 205 -37.31 39.05 -130.58
N CYS A 206 -38.30 39.19 -129.70
CA CYS A 206 -39.71 39.29 -130.06
C CYS A 206 -40.05 40.63 -130.73
N ASP A 207 -39.36 41.71 -130.36
CA ASP A 207 -39.50 43.02 -131.01
C ASP A 207 -38.98 43.07 -132.47
N GLN A 208 -38.16 42.10 -132.89
CA GLN A 208 -37.59 42.06 -134.24
C GLN A 208 -38.69 41.82 -135.31
N PRO A 209 -38.67 42.55 -136.44
CA PRO A 209 -39.74 42.51 -137.45
C PRO A 209 -40.05 41.10 -137.99
N ASP A 210 -39.04 40.24 -138.11
CA ASP A 210 -39.16 38.88 -138.63
C ASP A 210 -39.85 37.90 -137.65
N ASN A 211 -40.09 38.33 -136.40
CA ASN A 211 -40.64 37.51 -135.32
C ASN A 211 -41.99 37.99 -134.76
N GLN A 212 -42.46 39.19 -135.14
CA GLN A 212 -43.68 39.81 -134.57
C GLN A 212 -44.97 39.01 -134.81
N ASP A 213 -45.03 38.18 -135.85
CA ASP A 213 -46.21 37.35 -136.18
C ASP A 213 -46.11 35.90 -135.64
N LYS A 214 -45.10 35.59 -134.80
CA LYS A 214 -44.90 34.24 -134.25
C LYS A 214 -45.59 34.09 -132.89
N THR A 215 -46.44 33.07 -132.76
CA THR A 215 -47.20 32.75 -131.53
C THR A 215 -46.31 32.47 -130.31
N THR A 216 -45.02 32.20 -130.50
CA THR A 216 -44.06 32.01 -129.40
C THR A 216 -43.74 33.29 -128.61
N CYS A 217 -44.10 34.46 -129.14
CA CYS A 217 -43.92 35.78 -128.50
C CYS A 217 -45.22 36.35 -127.92
N GLU A 218 -46.31 35.58 -127.85
CA GLU A 218 -47.62 36.10 -127.38
C GLU A 218 -47.73 36.25 -125.85
N ASP A 219 -46.81 35.65 -125.08
CA ASP A 219 -46.84 35.60 -123.60
C ASP A 219 -45.57 36.16 -122.92
N TYR A 220 -44.64 36.75 -123.69
CA TYR A 220 -43.42 37.39 -123.21
C TYR A 220 -43.33 38.81 -123.77
#